data_AF-A0A522F6T3-F1
#
_entry.id   AF-A0A522F6T3-F1
#
_cell.length_a   1.000
_cell.length_b   1.000
_cell.length_c   1.000
_cell.angle_alpha   90.00
_cell.angle_beta   90.00
_cell.angle_gamma   90.00
#
_symmetry.space_group_name_H-M   'P 1'
#
loop_
_entity.id
_entity.type
_entity.pdbx_description
1 polymer ?
#
loop_
_entity_poly.entity_id
_entity_poly.type
_entity_poly.pdbx_seq_one_letter_code
_entity_poly.pdbx_strand_id
1 'polypeptide(L)'
;PTMTSPEVMMDPLAYLASQDEMAELKSAIKPKVALDDFWIKCGGNVEKARELIRIYYTRVLYSNYYFTSFKEGWRSERGMIYIIYGPPDKVYKTSEGESWGYRQPVIKSKWGGRYSISDKYVFFNFKKRESIFSDNDYYLSRSETLVTFWDKAIASWRKGIVFRLDNPEDI
;
A
#
# COMPACT_ATOMS: atom_id res chain seq x y z
N PRO A 1 -2.80 -7.29 -19.06
CA PRO A 1 -4.01 -6.44 -18.84
C PRO A 1 -3.62 -5.04 -18.37
N THR A 2 -3.79 -4.04 -19.24
CA THR A 2 -3.54 -2.63 -18.90
C THR A 2 -4.68 -2.11 -18.03
N MET A 3 -4.39 -1.65 -16.80
CA MET A 3 -5.35 -0.93 -15.96
C MET A 3 -5.60 0.45 -16.57
N THR A 4 -6.51 0.53 -17.54
CA THR A 4 -6.77 1.77 -18.30
C THR A 4 -8.22 2.22 -18.27
N SER A 5 -9.15 1.37 -17.84
CA SER A 5 -10.55 1.78 -17.67
C SER A 5 -10.79 2.32 -16.26
N PRO A 6 -11.50 3.47 -16.11
CA PRO A 6 -11.79 4.05 -14.80
C PRO A 6 -12.47 3.07 -13.84
N GLU A 7 -13.32 2.19 -14.33
CA GLU A 7 -14.09 1.23 -13.53
C GLU A 7 -13.16 0.20 -12.86
N VAL A 8 -12.14 -0.29 -13.58
CA VAL A 8 -11.13 -1.21 -13.04
C VAL A 8 -10.20 -0.50 -12.07
N MET A 9 -9.98 0.81 -12.27
CA MET A 9 -9.17 1.63 -11.38
C MET A 9 -9.89 1.97 -10.07
N MET A 10 -11.22 1.95 -10.02
CA MET A 10 -11.98 2.21 -8.79
C MET A 10 -11.84 1.10 -7.76
N ASP A 11 -11.80 -0.15 -8.18
CA ASP A 11 -11.82 -1.30 -7.29
C ASP A 11 -10.67 -1.31 -6.24
N PRO A 12 -9.40 -1.06 -6.61
CA PRO A 12 -8.31 -0.94 -5.66
C PRO A 12 -8.49 0.18 -4.64
N LEU A 13 -9.27 1.23 -4.94
CA LEU A 13 -9.53 2.34 -4.01
C LEU A 13 -10.24 1.89 -2.74
N ALA A 14 -10.74 0.65 -2.66
CA ALA A 14 -11.23 0.05 -1.42
C ALA A 14 -10.23 0.11 -0.25
N TYR A 15 -8.93 0.32 -0.51
CA TYR A 15 -7.92 0.53 0.53
C TYR A 15 -7.83 1.97 1.05
N LEU A 16 -8.39 2.95 0.33
CA LEU A 16 -8.31 4.37 0.67
C LEU A 16 -9.68 5.00 0.92
N ALA A 17 -10.69 4.64 0.12
CA ALA A 17 -12.03 5.18 0.14
C ALA A 17 -12.89 4.52 1.23
N SER A 18 -13.80 5.30 1.82
CA SER A 18 -14.84 4.75 2.68
C SER A 18 -15.85 3.92 1.87
N GLN A 19 -16.72 3.19 2.57
CA GLN A 19 -17.79 2.44 1.91
C GLN A 19 -18.73 3.36 1.10
N ASP A 20 -19.06 4.53 1.65
CA ASP A 20 -19.90 5.53 0.97
C ASP A 20 -19.19 6.13 -0.25
N GLU A 21 -17.92 6.52 -0.12
CA GLU A 21 -17.13 7.04 -1.25
C GLU A 21 -17.00 5.98 -2.36
N MET A 22 -16.84 4.70 -2.01
CA MET A 22 -16.84 3.61 -2.98
C MET A 22 -18.18 3.42 -3.68
N ALA A 23 -19.30 3.58 -2.97
CA ALA A 23 -20.63 3.49 -3.57
C ALA A 23 -20.90 4.67 -4.52
N GLU A 24 -20.47 5.88 -4.15
CA GLU A 24 -20.54 7.07 -5.00
C GLU A 24 -19.70 6.91 -6.28
N LEU A 25 -18.45 6.45 -6.16
CA LEU A 25 -17.58 6.19 -7.30
C LEU A 25 -18.20 5.20 -8.28
N LYS A 26 -18.75 4.08 -7.77
CA LYS A 26 -19.34 3.02 -8.59
C LYS A 26 -20.68 3.39 -9.23
N SER A 27 -21.43 4.32 -8.65
CA SER A 27 -22.72 4.79 -9.18
C SER A 27 -22.60 6.04 -10.06
N ALA A 28 -21.41 6.61 -10.20
CA ALA A 28 -21.19 7.82 -10.98
C ALA A 28 -21.51 7.63 -12.47
N ILE A 29 -22.33 8.53 -13.01
CA ILE A 29 -22.65 8.59 -14.46
C ILE A 29 -21.39 8.83 -15.31
N LYS A 30 -20.41 9.56 -14.76
CA LYS A 30 -19.12 9.85 -15.40
C LYS A 30 -17.97 9.30 -14.54
N PRO A 31 -17.64 8.00 -14.66
CA PRO A 31 -16.67 7.32 -13.80
C PRO A 31 -15.30 8.00 -13.74
N LYS A 32 -14.80 8.46 -14.89
CA LYS A 32 -13.51 9.17 -14.96
C LYS A 32 -13.50 10.46 -14.14
N VAL A 33 -14.57 11.25 -14.21
CA VAL A 33 -14.67 12.52 -13.48
C VAL A 33 -14.71 12.25 -11.98
N ALA A 34 -15.52 11.27 -11.54
CA ALA A 34 -15.60 10.90 -10.13
C ALA A 34 -14.25 10.38 -9.59
N LEU A 35 -13.52 9.62 -10.40
CA LEU A 35 -12.18 9.15 -10.06
C LEU A 35 -11.20 10.33 -9.92
N ASP A 36 -11.17 11.25 -10.89
CA ASP A 36 -10.31 12.43 -10.85
C ASP A 36 -10.62 13.31 -9.63
N ASP A 37 -11.91 13.52 -9.32
CA ASP A 37 -12.37 14.29 -8.16
C ASP A 37 -11.95 13.67 -6.83
N PHE A 38 -12.01 12.33 -6.69
CA PHE A 38 -11.52 11.62 -5.51
C PHE A 38 -10.03 11.91 -5.25
N TRP A 39 -9.21 11.83 -6.31
CA TRP A 39 -7.78 12.09 -6.20
C TRP A 39 -7.44 13.56 -5.99
N ILE A 40 -8.22 14.49 -6.57
CA ILE A 40 -8.11 15.92 -6.29
C ILE A 40 -8.45 16.22 -4.83
N LYS A 41 -9.48 15.59 -4.27
CA LYS A 41 -9.84 15.71 -2.85
C LYS A 41 -8.71 15.22 -1.94
N CYS A 42 -8.03 14.13 -2.30
CA CYS A 42 -6.87 13.63 -1.57
C CYS A 42 -5.66 14.58 -1.71
N GLY A 43 -5.34 14.99 -2.94
CA GLY A 43 -4.14 15.78 -3.26
C GLY A 43 -4.25 17.27 -2.93
N GLY A 44 -5.45 17.80 -2.80
CA GLY A 44 -5.74 19.23 -2.65
C GLY A 44 -5.59 20.07 -3.93
N ASN A 45 -4.90 19.55 -4.95
CA ASN A 45 -4.80 20.16 -6.28
C ASN A 45 -4.54 19.11 -7.37
N VAL A 46 -4.69 19.53 -8.63
CA VAL A 46 -4.57 18.67 -9.82
C VAL A 46 -3.17 18.05 -9.96
N GLU A 47 -2.11 18.80 -9.65
CA GLU A 47 -0.73 18.34 -9.82
C GLU A 47 -0.42 17.19 -8.85
N LYS A 48 -0.74 17.39 -7.55
CA LYS A 48 -0.61 16.34 -6.53
C LYS A 48 -1.49 15.14 -6.85
N ALA A 49 -2.73 15.35 -7.30
CA ALA A 49 -3.62 14.27 -7.69
C ALA A 49 -3.02 13.38 -8.79
N ARG A 50 -2.43 13.99 -9.83
CA ARG A 50 -1.74 13.25 -10.91
C ARG A 50 -0.58 12.41 -10.39
N GLU A 51 0.21 12.95 -9.46
CA GLU A 51 1.30 12.21 -8.85
C GLU A 51 0.79 11.02 -8.03
N LEU A 52 -0.25 11.22 -7.21
CA LEU A 52 -0.88 10.15 -6.42
C LEU A 52 -1.41 9.04 -7.31
N ILE A 53 -2.17 9.40 -8.36
CA ILE A 53 -2.69 8.46 -9.37
C ILE A 53 -1.53 7.65 -9.97
N ARG A 54 -0.50 8.34 -10.46
CA ARG A 54 0.65 7.69 -11.10
C ARG A 54 1.28 6.67 -10.16
N ILE A 55 1.57 7.05 -8.92
CA ILE A 55 2.26 6.17 -7.98
C ILE A 55 1.34 5.03 -7.53
N TYR A 56 0.11 5.33 -7.12
CA TYR A 56 -0.84 4.34 -6.61
C TYR A 56 -1.13 3.25 -7.64
N TYR A 57 -1.51 3.63 -8.86
CA TYR A 57 -1.83 2.65 -9.91
C TYR A 57 -0.60 1.95 -10.48
N THR A 58 0.59 2.55 -10.41
CA THR A 58 1.84 1.82 -10.68
C THR A 58 2.04 0.72 -9.65
N ARG A 59 1.77 0.98 -8.36
CA ARG A 59 1.84 -0.05 -7.32
C ARG A 59 0.78 -1.13 -7.53
N VAL A 60 -0.44 -0.77 -7.92
CA VAL A 60 -1.49 -1.75 -8.26
C VAL A 60 -1.08 -2.63 -9.44
N LEU A 61 -0.50 -2.03 -10.49
CA LEU A 61 0.01 -2.76 -11.66
C LEU A 61 1.08 -3.79 -11.24
N TYR A 62 2.06 -3.37 -10.44
CA TYR A 62 3.09 -4.28 -9.92
C TYR A 62 2.51 -5.33 -8.99
N SER A 63 1.51 -4.99 -8.17
CA SER A 63 0.83 -5.98 -7.34
C SER A 63 0.19 -7.08 -8.19
N ASN A 64 -0.49 -6.71 -9.27
CA ASN A 64 -1.05 -7.67 -10.21
C ASN A 64 0.02 -8.47 -10.95
N TYR A 65 1.18 -7.86 -11.25
CA TYR A 65 2.28 -8.56 -11.91
C TYR A 65 2.93 -9.59 -10.99
N TYR A 66 3.24 -9.24 -9.73
CA TYR A 66 4.02 -10.10 -8.84
C TYR A 66 3.19 -11.02 -7.95
N PHE A 67 1.95 -10.65 -7.60
CA PHE A 67 1.20 -11.31 -6.52
C PHE A 67 -0.13 -11.90 -6.96
N THR A 68 -0.42 -11.93 -8.27
CA THR A 68 -1.59 -12.65 -8.77
C THR A 68 -1.49 -14.13 -8.42
N SER A 69 -2.59 -14.68 -7.92
CA SER A 69 -2.78 -16.08 -7.60
C SER A 69 -4.06 -16.57 -8.29
N PHE A 70 -4.95 -17.28 -7.59
CA PHE A 70 -6.32 -17.52 -8.04
C PHE A 70 -7.20 -16.25 -8.04
N LYS A 71 -6.66 -15.13 -7.52
CA LYS A 71 -7.25 -13.79 -7.52
C LYS A 71 -6.22 -12.77 -8.00
N GLU A 72 -6.70 -11.60 -8.41
CA GLU A 72 -5.86 -10.49 -8.84
C GLU A 72 -4.90 -10.08 -7.73
N GLY A 73 -3.65 -9.80 -8.10
CA GLY A 73 -2.60 -9.53 -7.14
C GLY A 73 -2.87 -8.34 -6.23
N TRP A 74 -3.60 -7.32 -6.68
CA TRP A 74 -4.04 -6.23 -5.82
C TRP A 74 -4.93 -6.70 -4.66
N ARG A 75 -5.73 -7.76 -4.85
CA ARG A 75 -6.59 -8.40 -3.82
C ARG A 75 -5.81 -9.37 -2.90
N SER A 76 -4.53 -9.61 -3.16
CA SER A 76 -3.67 -10.43 -2.28
C SER A 76 -3.18 -9.63 -1.07
N GLU A 77 -2.82 -10.32 0.02
CA GLU A 77 -2.32 -9.61 1.22
C GLU A 77 -0.94 -8.98 0.98
N ARG A 78 -0.11 -9.59 0.13
CA ARG A 78 1.15 -8.97 -0.34
C ARG A 78 0.88 -7.72 -1.19
N GLY A 79 -0.09 -7.80 -2.11
CA GLY A 79 -0.48 -6.67 -2.94
C GLY A 79 -1.07 -5.51 -2.15
N MET A 80 -1.88 -5.80 -1.13
CA MET A 80 -2.42 -4.82 -0.19
C MET A 80 -1.29 -4.05 0.52
N ILE A 81 -0.31 -4.76 1.09
CA ILE A 81 0.86 -4.13 1.74
C ILE A 81 1.70 -3.36 0.71
N TYR A 82 1.96 -3.93 -0.46
CA TYR A 82 2.75 -3.27 -1.52
C TYR A 82 2.10 -1.98 -2.04
N ILE A 83 0.78 -1.95 -2.20
CA ILE A 83 0.05 -0.76 -2.65
C ILE A 83 0.19 0.39 -1.64
N ILE A 84 -0.03 0.10 -0.36
CA ILE A 84 -0.05 1.13 0.69
C ILE A 84 1.36 1.57 1.08
N TYR A 85 2.27 0.62 1.33
CA TYR A 85 3.62 0.90 1.82
C TYR A 85 4.66 1.06 0.72
N GLY A 86 4.37 0.55 -0.49
CA GLY A 86 5.34 0.54 -1.59
C GLY A 86 6.29 -0.66 -1.53
N PRO A 87 7.38 -0.62 -2.31
CA PRO A 87 8.38 -1.67 -2.30
C PRO A 87 9.08 -1.75 -0.94
N PRO A 88 9.28 -2.96 -0.39
CA PRO A 88 9.99 -3.14 0.88
C PRO A 88 11.49 -2.85 0.72
N ASP A 89 12.12 -2.36 1.80
CA ASP A 89 13.57 -2.14 1.86
C ASP A 89 14.36 -3.46 1.93
N LYS A 90 13.74 -4.49 2.52
CA LYS A 90 14.33 -5.84 2.67
C LYS A 90 13.29 -6.90 2.37
N VAL A 91 13.71 -7.97 1.69
CA VAL A 91 12.91 -9.17 1.49
C VAL A 91 13.74 -10.39 1.88
N TYR A 92 13.25 -11.13 2.86
CA TYR A 92 13.77 -12.46 3.22
C TYR A 92 12.79 -13.51 2.70
N LYS A 93 13.27 -14.52 1.98
CA LYS A 93 12.42 -15.59 1.45
C LYS A 93 12.86 -16.94 2.01
N THR A 94 11.89 -17.78 2.33
CA THR A 94 12.08 -19.17 2.71
C THR A 94 11.13 -20.06 1.90
N SER A 95 11.26 -21.37 2.05
CA SER A 95 10.28 -22.32 1.48
C SER A 95 8.87 -22.12 2.04
N GLU A 96 8.75 -21.62 3.27
CA GLU A 96 7.49 -21.47 3.99
C GLU A 96 6.84 -20.09 3.80
N GLY A 97 7.58 -19.09 3.29
CA GLY A 97 7.08 -17.72 3.30
C GLY A 97 8.07 -16.64 2.88
N GLU A 98 7.68 -15.41 3.15
CA GLU A 98 8.51 -14.21 2.94
C GLU A 98 8.36 -13.26 4.13
N SER A 99 9.42 -12.52 4.45
CA SER A 99 9.40 -11.43 5.44
C SER A 99 9.85 -10.14 4.78
N TRP A 100 8.99 -9.13 4.79
CA TRP A 100 9.23 -7.84 4.14
C TRP A 100 9.51 -6.78 5.20
N GLY A 101 10.72 -6.21 5.18
CA GLY A 101 11.15 -5.18 6.11
C GLY A 101 11.00 -3.78 5.51
N TYR A 102 10.34 -2.90 6.24
CA TYR A 102 10.21 -1.48 5.93
C TYR A 102 10.92 -0.64 6.99
N ARG A 103 11.86 0.19 6.57
CA ARG A 103 12.70 1.00 7.46
C ARG A 103 11.88 2.08 8.13
N GLN A 104 11.98 2.15 9.45
CA GLN A 104 11.40 3.21 10.27
C GLN A 104 12.29 4.46 10.25
N PRO A 105 11.75 5.65 10.56
CA PRO A 105 12.57 6.84 10.59
C PRO A 105 13.54 6.76 11.77
N VAL A 106 14.73 7.29 11.56
CA VAL A 106 15.78 7.32 12.57
C VAL A 106 15.36 8.26 13.70
N ILE A 107 14.98 7.69 14.85
CA ILE A 107 14.77 8.48 16.07
C ILE A 107 16.15 8.89 16.58
N LYS A 108 16.53 10.16 16.37
CA LYS A 108 17.71 10.74 17.03
C LYS A 108 17.39 10.91 18.51
N SER A 109 17.76 9.94 19.35
CA SER A 109 17.70 10.13 20.80
C SER A 109 18.85 11.02 21.25
N LYS A 110 18.53 12.17 21.86
CA LYS A 110 19.51 13.07 22.48
C LYS A 110 19.71 12.63 23.93
N TRP A 111 20.62 11.70 24.17
CA TRP A 111 21.12 11.44 25.52
C TRP A 111 22.64 11.31 25.50
N GLY A 112 23.33 12.27 26.14
CA GLY A 112 24.79 12.25 26.31
C GLY A 112 25.61 12.28 25.01
N GLY A 113 25.58 13.38 24.25
CA GLY A 113 26.57 13.74 23.21
C GLY A 113 26.83 12.76 22.05
N ARG A 114 26.24 11.57 22.05
CA ARG A 114 26.44 10.49 21.07
C ARG A 114 25.12 10.18 20.39
N TYR A 115 25.15 10.16 19.06
CA TYR A 115 24.04 9.66 18.25
C TYR A 115 24.19 8.13 18.14
N SER A 116 23.18 7.38 18.58
CA SER A 116 23.05 5.97 18.22
C SER A 116 22.06 5.87 17.06
N ILE A 117 22.57 5.57 15.87
CA ILE A 117 21.74 5.27 14.71
C ILE A 117 21.45 3.76 14.78
N SER A 118 20.21 3.39 15.09
CA SER A 118 19.74 2.02 14.90
C SER A 118 18.74 2.03 13.76
N ASP A 119 19.04 1.31 12.68
CA ASP A 119 18.06 1.07 11.64
C ASP A 119 16.99 0.13 12.20
N LYS A 120 15.83 0.68 12.53
CA LYS A 120 14.67 -0.11 12.96
C LYS A 120 13.80 -0.42 11.76
N TYR A 121 13.25 -1.63 11.71
CA TYR A 121 12.37 -2.09 10.63
C TYR A 121 11.06 -2.60 11.19
N VAL A 122 9.97 -2.33 10.48
CA VAL A 122 8.70 -3.05 10.65
C VAL A 122 8.69 -4.20 9.66
N PHE A 123 8.45 -5.41 10.15
CA PHE A 123 8.37 -6.59 9.31
C PHE A 123 6.92 -7.05 9.10
N PHE A 124 6.57 -7.30 7.85
CA PHE A 124 5.36 -8.01 7.45
C PHE A 124 5.74 -9.44 7.06
N ASN A 125 5.28 -10.41 7.85
CA ASN A 125 5.57 -11.83 7.64
C ASN A 125 4.43 -12.48 6.85
N PHE A 126 4.73 -13.01 5.68
CA PHE A 126 3.80 -13.72 4.82
C PHE A 126 4.11 -15.21 4.82
N LYS A 127 3.10 -16.03 5.07
CA LYS A 127 3.22 -17.50 4.98
C LYS A 127 2.57 -17.98 3.69
N LYS A 128 3.22 -18.94 3.03
CA LYS A 128 2.67 -19.58 1.84
C LYS A 128 1.48 -20.44 2.22
N ARG A 129 0.40 -20.37 1.44
CA ARG A 129 -0.73 -21.29 1.53
C ARG A 129 -0.57 -22.36 0.47
N GLU A 130 -0.64 -23.61 0.88
CA GLU A 130 -0.76 -24.71 -0.09
C GLU A 130 -2.14 -24.65 -0.75
N SER A 131 -2.15 -24.59 -2.07
CA SER A 131 -3.37 -24.50 -2.87
C SER A 131 -3.17 -25.24 -4.18
N ILE A 132 -4.20 -25.96 -4.62
CA ILE A 132 -4.23 -26.61 -5.93
C ILE A 132 -4.39 -25.61 -7.09
N PHE A 133 -4.81 -24.38 -6.79
CA PHE A 133 -5.16 -23.38 -7.80
C PHE A 133 -3.99 -22.43 -8.13
N SER A 134 -3.03 -22.28 -7.22
CA SER A 134 -1.91 -21.36 -7.38
C SER A 134 -0.82 -21.65 -6.36
N ASP A 135 0.43 -21.62 -6.79
CA ASP A 135 1.63 -21.67 -5.93
C ASP A 135 2.02 -20.29 -5.36
N ASN A 136 1.36 -19.23 -5.82
CA ASN A 136 1.60 -17.84 -5.42
C ASN A 136 0.55 -17.30 -4.42
N ASP A 137 -0.10 -18.16 -3.62
CA ASP A 137 -1.02 -17.71 -2.56
C ASP A 137 -0.32 -17.58 -1.21
N TYR A 138 -0.36 -16.39 -0.63
CA TYR A 138 0.33 -16.05 0.62
C TYR A 138 -0.59 -15.25 1.52
N TYR A 139 -0.48 -15.47 2.83
CA TYR A 139 -1.24 -14.74 3.84
C TYR A 139 -0.34 -14.09 4.89
N LEU A 140 -0.73 -12.90 5.35
CA LEU A 140 -0.08 -12.10 6.37
C LEU A 140 -0.31 -12.71 7.75
N SER A 141 0.78 -13.03 8.43
CA SER A 141 0.79 -13.50 9.82
C SER A 141 0.62 -12.32 10.78
N ARG A 142 -0.64 -12.03 11.16
CA ARG A 142 -1.02 -10.84 11.97
C ARG A 142 -0.59 -10.88 13.44
N SER A 143 -0.18 -12.04 13.96
CA SER A 143 0.06 -12.28 15.39
C SER A 143 1.28 -11.57 16.00
N GLU A 144 2.13 -10.91 15.22
CA GLU A 144 3.37 -10.26 15.71
C GLU A 144 3.40 -8.73 15.56
N THR A 145 2.44 -8.12 14.86
CA THR A 145 2.55 -6.73 14.38
C THR A 145 1.29 -5.91 14.70
N LEU A 146 0.75 -6.07 15.92
CA LEU A 146 -0.67 -5.79 16.21
C LEU A 146 -1.13 -4.31 16.19
N VAL A 147 -0.27 -3.35 15.86
CA VAL A 147 -0.70 -1.98 15.55
C VAL A 147 0.10 -1.48 14.34
N THR A 148 -0.34 -1.92 13.15
CA THR A 148 0.24 -1.51 11.88
C THR A 148 0.14 0.01 11.71
N PHE A 149 1.14 0.62 11.07
CA PHE A 149 1.09 2.02 10.60
C PHE A 149 0.01 2.25 9.51
N TRP A 150 -0.99 1.37 9.41
CA TRP A 150 -1.96 1.31 8.33
C TRP A 150 -2.84 2.56 8.30
N ASP A 151 -3.44 2.93 9.44
CA ASP A 151 -4.27 4.13 9.54
C ASP A 151 -3.46 5.39 9.23
N LYS A 152 -2.19 5.43 9.68
CA LYS A 152 -1.27 6.52 9.34
C LYS A 152 -0.97 6.56 7.84
N ALA A 153 -0.78 5.40 7.23
CA ALA A 153 -0.53 5.30 5.79
C ALA A 153 -1.74 5.74 4.97
N ILE A 154 -2.95 5.29 5.32
CA ILE A 154 -4.19 5.75 4.69
C ILE A 154 -4.35 7.25 4.89
N ALA A 155 -4.17 7.77 6.10
CA ALA A 155 -4.28 9.19 6.38
C ALA A 155 -3.27 10.03 5.58
N SER A 156 -2.04 9.54 5.41
CA SER A 156 -1.01 10.18 4.58
C SER A 156 -1.45 10.25 3.12
N TRP A 157 -1.90 9.12 2.54
CA TRP A 157 -2.46 9.09 1.18
C TRP A 157 -3.64 10.04 1.00
N ARG A 158 -4.56 10.07 1.97
CA ARG A 158 -5.74 10.97 1.96
C ARG A 158 -5.41 12.44 2.18
N LYS A 159 -4.20 12.76 2.65
CA LYS A 159 -3.65 14.12 2.73
C LYS A 159 -2.76 14.48 1.52
N GLY A 160 -2.70 13.59 0.54
CA GLY A 160 -1.94 13.80 -0.68
C GLY A 160 -0.45 13.60 -0.53
N ILE A 161 -0.05 12.78 0.44
CA ILE A 161 1.33 12.44 0.72
C ILE A 161 1.49 10.94 0.46
N VAL A 162 2.48 10.56 -0.35
CA VAL A 162 2.77 9.15 -0.60
C VAL A 162 3.46 8.57 0.61
N PHE A 163 2.77 7.67 1.30
CA PHE A 163 3.30 7.09 2.52
C PHE A 163 4.57 6.27 2.26
N ARG A 164 5.59 6.56 3.08
CA ARG A 164 6.81 5.77 3.29
C ARG A 164 7.16 5.82 4.77
N LEU A 165 7.56 4.68 5.34
CA LEU A 165 7.93 4.60 6.75
C LEU A 165 9.22 5.38 7.08
N ASP A 166 10.06 5.66 6.09
CA ASP A 166 11.33 6.36 6.27
C ASP A 166 11.24 7.89 6.10
N ASN A 167 10.05 8.47 5.92
CA ASN A 167 9.88 9.92 5.83
C ASN A 167 9.61 10.54 7.22
N PRO A 168 10.58 11.28 7.82
CA PRO A 168 10.44 11.84 9.17
C PRO A 168 9.52 13.05 9.27
N GLU A 169 9.14 13.69 8.16
CA GLU A 169 8.27 14.89 8.18
C GLU A 169 6.78 14.56 8.38
N ASP A 170 6.40 13.27 8.27
CA ASP A 170 4.99 12.81 8.26
C ASP A 170 4.58 12.02 9.52
N ILE A 171 5.40 11.99 10.57
CA ILE A 171 5.08 11.32 11.86
C ILE A 171 4.81 12.32 12.98
#